data_AF-A0A3A5QHB2-F1
#
_entry.id   AF-A0A3A5QHB2-F1
#
_cell.length_a   1.000
_cell.length_b   1.000
_cell.length_c   1.000
_cell.angle_alpha   90.00
_cell.angle_beta   90.00
_cell.angle_gamma   90.00
#
_symmetry.space_group_name_H-M   'P 1'
#
loop_
_entity.id
_entity.type
_entity.pdbx_description
1 polymer ?
#
loop_
_entity_poly.entity_id
_entity_poly.type
_entity_poly.pdbx_seq_one_letter_code
_entity_poly.pdbx_strand_id
1 'polypeptide(L)'
;MSANVQAQLHFSTTLQNMILWRGIEVADGLILSSDLSVSDPSGRFTVGFLGGSNTRGSYKELSQYIIYTHGRFQIKAIDTYNFSPGATYNNKEFFNYKPDETGRFIDLMLNYTGDRKFPLELSLSTLVYGRDRDLDNSKNIYSSFVYVGYTISSIRTKS
;
A
#
# COMPACT_ATOMS: atom_id res chain seq x y z
N MET A 1 35.62 -4.00 12.74
CA MET A 1 34.93 -4.21 11.45
C MET A 1 33.96 -3.05 11.27
N SER A 2 34.14 -2.22 10.25
CA SER A 2 33.17 -1.18 9.88
C SER A 2 32.41 -1.66 8.66
N ALA A 3 31.09 -1.75 8.74
CA ALA A 3 30.24 -1.99 7.59
C ALA A 3 29.83 -0.63 7.01
N ASN A 4 30.29 -0.31 5.80
CA ASN A 4 29.75 0.81 5.05
C ASN A 4 28.38 0.39 4.50
N VAL A 5 27.32 0.84 5.15
CA VAL A 5 25.94 0.65 4.66
C VAL A 5 25.57 1.84 3.80
N GLN A 6 25.40 1.61 2.50
CA GLN A 6 24.87 2.61 1.58
C GLN A 6 23.36 2.41 1.44
N ALA A 7 22.60 3.51 1.48
CA ALA A 7 21.15 3.50 1.34
C ALA A 7 20.69 4.65 0.45
N GLN A 8 19.54 4.50 -0.18
CA GLN A 8 18.90 5.52 -1.01
C GLN A 8 17.64 6.02 -0.30
N LEU A 9 17.54 7.33 -0.13
CA LEU A 9 16.34 7.99 0.40
C LEU A 9 15.44 8.39 -0.77
N HIS A 10 14.17 8.04 -0.68
CA HIS A 10 13.14 8.39 -1.65
C HIS A 10 12.06 9.19 -0.95
N PHE A 11 11.61 10.27 -1.59
CA PHE A 11 10.50 11.09 -1.12
C PHE A 11 9.63 11.48 -2.31
N SER A 12 8.33 11.29 -2.17
CA SER A 12 7.36 11.76 -3.15
C SER A 12 6.13 12.33 -2.45
N THR A 13 5.48 13.30 -3.10
CA THR A 13 4.21 13.85 -2.63
C THR A 13 3.26 13.97 -3.82
N THR A 14 1.98 13.72 -3.58
CA THR A 14 0.93 13.74 -4.60
C THR A 14 -0.25 14.56 -4.12
N LEU A 15 -0.71 15.45 -5.00
CA LEU A 15 -1.96 16.18 -4.86
C LEU A 15 -3.01 15.49 -5.75
N GLN A 16 -4.10 15.04 -5.16
CA GLN A 16 -5.14 14.28 -5.86
C GLN A 16 -6.53 14.64 -5.35
N ASN A 17 -7.56 14.27 -6.11
CA ASN A 17 -8.97 14.54 -5.78
C ASN A 17 -9.70 13.33 -5.14
N MET A 18 -9.08 12.14 -5.16
CA MET A 18 -9.59 10.92 -4.53
C MET A 18 -8.47 9.91 -4.26
N ILE A 19 -8.69 8.96 -3.34
CA ILE A 19 -7.91 7.73 -3.18
C ILE A 19 -8.82 6.53 -3.48
N LEU A 20 -8.38 5.66 -4.38
CA LEU A 20 -9.00 4.36 -4.62
C LEU A 20 -8.19 3.26 -3.94
N TRP A 21 -8.88 2.35 -3.25
CA TRP A 21 -8.30 1.12 -2.73
C TRP A 21 -9.15 -0.06 -3.17
N ARG A 22 -8.54 -1.01 -3.89
CA ARG A 22 -9.22 -2.19 -4.47
C ARG A 22 -10.43 -1.83 -5.36
N GLY A 23 -10.36 -0.68 -6.04
CA GLY A 23 -11.43 -0.16 -6.89
C GLY A 23 -12.54 0.61 -6.17
N ILE A 24 -12.44 0.76 -4.84
CA ILE A 24 -13.41 1.49 -4.00
C ILE A 24 -12.82 2.85 -3.61
N GLU A 25 -13.62 3.91 -3.71
CA GLU A 25 -13.24 5.23 -3.18
C GLU A 25 -13.21 5.21 -1.66
N VAL A 26 -12.05 5.49 -1.08
CA VAL A 26 -11.84 5.52 0.38
C VAL A 26 -11.60 6.94 0.91
N ALA A 27 -11.30 7.88 0.02
CA ALA A 27 -11.16 9.29 0.34
C ALA A 27 -11.52 10.15 -0.89
N ASP A 28 -12.15 11.29 -0.65
CA ASP A 28 -12.52 12.27 -1.67
C ASP A 28 -12.02 13.69 -1.31
N GLY A 29 -12.17 14.60 -2.27
CA GLY A 29 -11.80 16.00 -2.14
C GLY A 29 -10.30 16.24 -2.32
N LEU A 30 -9.82 17.43 -1.96
CA LEU A 30 -8.40 17.76 -2.11
C LEU A 30 -7.58 16.97 -1.09
N ILE A 31 -6.70 16.09 -1.58
CA ILE A 31 -5.89 15.18 -0.77
C ILE A 31 -4.42 15.43 -1.06
N LEU A 32 -3.64 15.59 0.01
CA LEU A 32 -2.18 15.58 -0.05
C LEU A 32 -1.68 14.28 0.57
N SER A 33 -0.94 13.50 -0.21
CA SER A 33 -0.29 12.26 0.23
C SER A 33 1.21 12.36 0.05
N SER A 34 1.98 11.70 0.90
CA SER A 34 3.43 11.65 0.87
C SER A 34 3.93 10.24 1.15
N ASP A 35 4.96 9.84 0.41
CA ASP A 35 5.72 8.61 0.63
C ASP A 35 7.16 9.00 1.01
N LEU A 36 7.67 8.41 2.08
CA LEU A 36 9.06 8.52 2.50
C LEU A 36 9.60 7.10 2.70
N SER A 37 10.64 6.75 1.95
CA SER A 37 11.19 5.40 2.01
C SER A 37 12.71 5.38 1.88
N VAL A 38 13.30 4.29 2.38
CA VAL A 38 14.71 4.00 2.27
C VAL A 38 14.86 2.65 1.60
N SER A 39 15.73 2.56 0.60
CA SER A 39 16.09 1.30 -0.06
C SER A 39 17.58 1.01 0.01
N ASP A 40 17.92 -0.27 -0.15
CA ASP A 40 19.30 -0.62 -0.49
C ASP A 40 19.66 -0.12 -1.91
N PRO A 41 20.96 -0.06 -2.28
CA PRO A 41 21.38 0.49 -3.57
C PRO A 41 20.86 -0.30 -4.78
N SER A 42 20.52 -1.59 -4.61
CA SER A 42 19.94 -2.41 -5.67
C SER A 42 18.41 -2.29 -5.77
N GLY A 43 17.76 -1.57 -4.85
CA GLY A 43 16.32 -1.39 -4.80
C GLY A 43 15.55 -2.70 -4.52
N ARG A 44 16.22 -3.73 -3.99
CA ARG A 44 15.61 -5.02 -3.69
C ARG A 44 14.85 -4.99 -2.38
N PHE A 45 15.32 -4.24 -1.40
CA PHE A 45 14.70 -4.08 -0.10
C PHE A 45 14.38 -2.61 0.10
N THR A 46 13.11 -2.32 0.35
CA THR A 46 12.63 -0.98 0.66
C THR A 46 11.76 -1.02 1.90
N VAL A 47 11.96 -0.08 2.81
CA VAL A 47 11.07 0.17 3.94
C VAL A 47 10.63 1.62 3.90
N GLY A 48 9.38 1.89 4.28
CA GLY A 48 8.87 3.26 4.16
C GLY A 48 7.58 3.51 4.90
N PHE A 49 7.19 4.77 4.87
CA PHE A 49 5.94 5.28 5.37
C PHE A 49 5.18 5.97 4.24
N LEU A 50 3.90 5.66 4.14
CA LEU A 50 2.93 6.37 3.30
C LEU A 50 1.97 7.09 4.25
N GLY A 51 1.69 8.36 4.01
CA GLY A 51 0.69 9.07 4.80
C GLY A 51 0.01 10.14 3.99
N GLY A 52 -1.19 10.52 4.39
CA GLY A 52 -1.94 11.54 3.68
C GLY A 52 -3.16 12.01 4.44
N SER A 53 -3.70 13.14 4.03
CA SER A 53 -4.93 13.70 4.58
C SER A 53 -5.69 14.44 3.50
N ASN A 54 -7.02 14.40 3.58
CA ASN A 54 -7.82 15.36 2.83
C ASN A 54 -7.91 16.70 3.59
N THR A 55 -8.23 17.77 2.88
CA THR A 55 -8.32 19.13 3.46
C THR A 55 -9.48 19.31 4.44
N ARG A 56 -10.50 18.44 4.37
CA ARG A 56 -11.65 18.45 5.28
C ARG A 56 -11.36 17.74 6.60
N GLY A 57 -10.27 16.98 6.70
CA GLY A 57 -9.94 16.16 7.87
C GLY A 57 -10.81 14.92 8.06
N SER A 58 -11.65 14.56 7.07
CA SER A 58 -12.47 13.35 7.09
C SER A 58 -11.69 12.09 6.70
N TYR A 59 -10.49 12.24 6.16
CA TYR A 59 -9.55 11.16 5.90
C TYR A 59 -8.15 11.53 6.39
N LYS A 60 -7.52 10.64 7.16
CA LYS A 60 -6.08 10.64 7.39
C LYS A 60 -5.55 9.22 7.33
N GLU A 61 -4.33 9.05 6.84
CA GLU A 61 -3.64 7.78 6.82
C GLU A 61 -2.21 7.95 7.31
N LEU A 62 -1.76 6.95 8.06
CA LEU A 62 -0.35 6.63 8.19
C LEU A 62 -0.20 5.12 8.07
N SER A 63 0.57 4.70 7.08
CA SER A 63 0.90 3.33 6.78
C SER A 63 2.41 3.14 6.81
N GLN A 64 2.87 2.01 7.32
CA GLN A 64 4.27 1.58 7.17
C GLN A 64 4.32 0.32 6.31
N TYR A 65 5.37 0.19 5.51
CA TYR A 65 5.52 -0.96 4.63
C TYR A 65 6.96 -1.44 4.52
N ILE A 66 7.08 -2.70 4.10
CA ILE A 66 8.30 -3.32 3.63
C ILE A 66 8.04 -3.94 2.26
N ILE A 67 9.02 -3.85 1.38
CA ILE A 67 9.00 -4.38 0.02
C ILE A 67 10.26 -5.20 -0.20
N TYR A 68 10.09 -6.37 -0.82
CA TYR A 68 11.14 -7.13 -1.48
C TYR A 68 10.87 -7.23 -2.97
N THR A 69 11.83 -6.83 -3.80
CA THR A 69 11.75 -6.89 -5.26
C THR A 69 12.85 -7.80 -5.82
N HIS A 70 12.46 -8.73 -6.69
CA HIS A 70 13.42 -9.56 -7.43
C HIS A 70 12.97 -9.76 -8.88
N GLY A 71 13.75 -9.21 -9.81
CA GLY A 71 13.42 -9.27 -11.23
C GLY A 71 12.09 -8.58 -11.51
N ARG A 72 11.08 -9.37 -11.92
CA ARG A 72 9.73 -8.89 -12.24
C ARG A 72 8.72 -9.08 -11.12
N PHE A 73 9.14 -9.68 -10.01
CA PHE A 73 8.27 -9.98 -8.87
C PHE A 73 8.56 -9.03 -7.71
N GLN A 74 7.50 -8.68 -6.99
CA GLN A 74 7.59 -7.91 -5.77
C GLN A 74 6.66 -8.51 -4.71
N ILE A 75 7.15 -8.63 -3.48
CA ILE A 75 6.35 -8.92 -2.30
C ILE A 75 6.31 -7.65 -1.46
N LYS A 76 5.12 -7.22 -1.06
CA LYS A 76 4.91 -6.06 -0.18
C LYS A 76 4.05 -6.45 1.00
N ALA A 77 4.44 -6.04 2.19
CA ALA A 77 3.56 -6.03 3.35
C ALA A 77 3.38 -4.56 3.78
N ILE A 78 2.13 -4.13 3.93
CA ILE A 78 1.78 -2.79 4.38
C ILE A 78 0.82 -2.87 5.56
N ASP A 79 1.17 -2.21 6.66
CA ASP A 79 0.32 -1.99 7.82
C ASP A 79 -0.28 -0.60 7.68
N THR A 80 -1.59 -0.55 7.43
CA THR A 80 -2.33 0.68 7.20
C THR A 80 -3.18 1.02 8.40
N TYR A 81 -3.04 2.25 8.88
CA TYR A 81 -3.91 2.83 9.89
C TYR A 81 -4.60 4.09 9.33
N ASN A 82 -5.93 4.00 9.22
CA ASN A 82 -6.75 5.11 8.75
C ASN A 82 -7.56 5.75 9.88
N PHE A 83 -7.70 7.06 9.81
CA PHE A 83 -8.66 7.83 10.57
C PHE A 83 -9.78 8.31 9.66
N SER A 84 -11.01 8.01 10.06
CA SER A 84 -12.24 8.52 9.45
C SER A 84 -13.23 8.85 10.56
N PRO A 85 -13.74 10.09 10.65
CA PRO A 85 -14.77 10.44 11.64
C PRO A 85 -15.97 9.50 11.55
N GLY A 86 -16.45 9.02 12.71
CA GLY A 86 -17.60 8.10 12.76
C GLY A 86 -17.28 6.65 12.38
N ALA A 87 -16.00 6.28 12.16
CA ALA A 87 -15.63 4.89 11.96
C ALA A 87 -16.06 4.01 13.14
N THR A 88 -16.52 2.80 12.83
CA THR A 88 -16.91 1.77 13.82
C THR A 88 -15.72 0.99 14.38
N TYR A 89 -14.55 1.12 13.75
CA TYR A 89 -13.29 0.53 14.20
C TYR A 89 -12.44 1.52 15.01
N ASN A 90 -11.49 1.00 15.78
CA ASN A 90 -10.59 1.84 16.58
C ASN A 90 -9.65 2.68 15.70
N ASN A 91 -9.90 3.99 15.69
CA ASN A 91 -9.09 4.97 14.98
C ASN A 91 -8.49 6.03 15.91
N LYS A 92 -8.40 5.75 17.22
CA LYS A 92 -7.86 6.68 18.23
C LYS A 92 -6.52 6.21 18.81
N GLU A 93 -6.23 4.92 18.75
CA GLU A 93 -5.02 4.33 19.35
C GLU A 93 -4.07 3.79 18.28
N PHE A 94 -3.20 4.65 17.74
CA PHE A 94 -2.26 4.28 16.68
C PHE A 94 -1.38 3.06 17.04
N PHE A 95 -0.97 2.93 18.31
CA PHE A 95 -0.11 1.83 18.77
C PHE A 95 -0.88 0.60 19.27
N ASN A 96 -2.21 0.53 19.14
CA ASN A 96 -2.95 -0.68 19.46
C ASN A 96 -2.78 -1.73 18.35
N TYR A 97 -2.06 -2.81 18.62
CA TYR A 97 -1.83 -3.91 17.66
C TYR A 97 -2.67 -5.16 17.98
N LYS A 98 -3.58 -5.13 18.96
CA LYS A 98 -4.42 -6.30 19.24
C LYS A 98 -5.40 -6.54 18.09
N PRO A 99 -5.48 -7.76 17.54
CA PRO A 99 -6.13 -8.02 16.26
C PRO A 99 -7.64 -7.77 16.28
N ASP A 100 -8.28 -7.94 17.43
CA ASP A 100 -9.71 -7.79 17.69
C ASP A 100 -10.11 -6.39 18.18
N GLU A 101 -9.15 -5.53 18.53
CA GLU A 101 -9.41 -4.17 19.00
C GLU A 101 -8.97 -3.10 18.00
N THR A 102 -8.03 -3.43 17.11
CA THR A 102 -7.34 -2.44 16.29
C THR A 102 -8.10 -2.04 15.03
N GLY A 103 -7.97 -0.78 14.59
CA GLY A 103 -8.46 -0.32 13.29
C GLY A 103 -7.45 -0.40 12.16
N ARG A 104 -6.22 -0.87 12.42
CA ARG A 104 -5.25 -1.17 11.35
C ARG A 104 -5.57 -2.50 10.67
N PHE A 105 -5.00 -2.67 9.49
CA PHE A 105 -4.94 -3.94 8.78
C PHE A 105 -3.57 -4.10 8.14
N ILE A 106 -3.11 -5.35 8.05
CA ILE A 106 -1.89 -5.69 7.29
C ILE A 106 -2.31 -6.37 6.01
N ASP A 107 -1.89 -5.79 4.88
CA ASP A 107 -2.12 -6.31 3.55
C ASP A 107 -0.82 -6.89 2.99
N LEU A 108 -0.85 -8.18 2.65
CA LEU A 108 0.25 -8.87 1.99
C LEU A 108 -0.03 -8.97 0.49
N MET A 109 0.89 -8.46 -0.31
CA MET A 109 0.75 -8.35 -1.76
C MET A 109 1.87 -9.09 -2.48
N LEU A 110 1.51 -9.79 -3.55
CA LEU A 110 2.41 -10.33 -4.55
C LEU A 110 2.11 -9.65 -5.89
N ASN A 111 3.10 -8.95 -6.43
CA ASN A 111 2.99 -8.23 -7.69
C ASN A 111 3.92 -8.82 -8.74
N TYR A 112 3.48 -8.79 -9.99
CA TYR A 112 4.28 -9.09 -11.16
C TYR A 112 4.15 -7.96 -12.19
N THR A 113 5.28 -7.47 -12.69
CA THR A 113 5.32 -6.48 -13.77
C THR A 113 6.02 -7.07 -14.98
N GLY A 114 5.23 -7.28 -16.03
CA GLY A 114 5.64 -7.83 -17.31
C GLY A 114 6.54 -6.91 -18.13
N ASP A 115 7.18 -7.47 -19.15
CA ASP A 115 7.99 -6.70 -20.11
C ASP A 115 7.23 -6.45 -21.42
N ARG A 116 7.92 -5.94 -22.44
CA ARG A 116 7.32 -5.69 -23.75
C ARG A 116 6.81 -6.96 -24.46
N LYS A 117 7.36 -8.15 -24.18
CA LYS A 117 6.92 -9.41 -24.80
C LYS A 117 5.69 -9.97 -24.11
N PHE A 118 5.56 -9.69 -22.82
CA PHE A 118 4.44 -10.12 -22.00
C PHE A 118 4.00 -8.97 -21.09
N PRO A 119 3.30 -7.94 -21.62
CA PRO A 119 3.03 -6.68 -20.92
C PRO A 119 1.82 -6.79 -19.97
N LEU A 120 1.85 -7.81 -19.11
CA LEU A 120 0.87 -8.01 -18.06
C LEU A 120 1.34 -7.43 -16.73
N GLU A 121 0.42 -6.80 -16.02
CA GLU A 121 0.54 -6.42 -14.63
C GLU A 121 -0.40 -7.29 -13.81
N LEU A 122 0.12 -8.00 -12.81
CA LEU A 122 -0.68 -8.84 -11.92
C LEU A 122 -0.43 -8.41 -10.49
N SER A 123 -1.49 -8.34 -9.70
CA SER A 123 -1.40 -8.15 -8.25
C SER A 123 -2.38 -9.08 -7.56
N LEU A 124 -1.89 -9.80 -6.56
CA LEU A 124 -2.70 -10.53 -5.59
C LEU A 124 -2.43 -9.93 -4.22
N SER A 125 -3.48 -9.54 -3.52
CA SER A 125 -3.42 -8.85 -2.23
C SER A 125 -4.36 -9.55 -1.25
N THR A 126 -3.93 -9.76 -0.02
CA THR A 126 -4.72 -10.44 1.03
C THR A 126 -4.51 -9.74 2.36
N LEU A 127 -5.62 -9.41 3.04
CA LEU A 127 -5.58 -8.90 4.40
C LEU A 127 -5.26 -10.04 5.37
N VAL A 128 -4.08 -10.04 5.97
CA VAL A 128 -3.60 -11.16 6.80
C VAL A 128 -3.72 -10.89 8.31
N TYR A 129 -4.02 -9.66 8.70
CA TYR A 129 -4.11 -9.25 10.10
C TYR A 129 -4.94 -7.99 10.30
N GLY A 130 -5.44 -7.80 11.53
CA GLY A 130 -6.10 -6.58 11.99
C GLY A 130 -7.60 -6.63 11.74
N ARG A 131 -8.19 -5.51 11.31
CA ARG A 131 -9.65 -5.31 11.20
C ARG A 131 -10.39 -6.19 10.18
N ASP A 132 -9.72 -7.10 9.48
CA ASP A 132 -10.33 -8.03 8.52
C ASP A 132 -10.91 -9.27 9.23
N ARG A 133 -11.98 -9.05 9.99
CA ARG A 133 -12.52 -10.01 10.95
C ARG A 133 -13.90 -10.52 10.53
N ASP A 134 -14.26 -11.69 11.04
CA ASP A 134 -15.63 -12.21 10.90
C ASP A 134 -16.63 -11.41 11.74
N LEU A 135 -17.93 -11.69 11.56
CA LEU A 135 -19.00 -10.96 12.24
C LEU A 135 -18.90 -11.03 13.78
N ASP A 136 -18.38 -12.13 14.30
CA ASP A 136 -18.18 -12.36 15.74
C ASP A 136 -16.83 -11.81 16.25
N ASN A 137 -16.03 -11.20 15.37
CA ASN A 137 -14.68 -10.71 15.66
C ASN A 137 -13.76 -11.78 16.28
N SER A 138 -13.95 -13.05 15.91
CA SER A 138 -13.28 -14.23 16.45
C SER A 138 -12.03 -14.62 15.65
N LYS A 139 -12.02 -14.40 14.33
CA LYS A 139 -10.90 -14.78 13.44
C LYS A 139 -10.75 -13.85 12.23
N ASN A 140 -9.58 -13.88 11.61
CA ASN A 140 -9.30 -13.15 10.37
C ASN A 140 -9.98 -13.88 9.19
N ILE A 141 -10.57 -13.15 8.26
CA ILE A 141 -11.31 -13.74 7.11
C ILE A 141 -10.50 -13.79 5.81
N TYR A 142 -9.34 -13.13 5.77
CA TYR A 142 -8.41 -13.18 4.65
C TYR A 142 -8.98 -12.60 3.35
N SER A 143 -9.65 -11.46 3.45
CA SER A 143 -10.22 -10.73 2.32
C SER A 143 -9.16 -10.43 1.27
N SER A 144 -9.33 -11.01 0.09
CA SER A 144 -8.36 -10.98 -1.00
C SER A 144 -8.85 -10.20 -2.22
N PHE A 145 -7.91 -9.62 -2.96
CA PHE A 145 -8.16 -8.84 -4.17
C PHE A 145 -7.15 -9.21 -5.25
N VAL A 146 -7.63 -9.32 -6.49
CA VAL A 146 -6.81 -9.61 -7.67
C VAL A 146 -6.98 -8.50 -8.69
N TYR A 147 -5.87 -7.97 -9.18
CA TYR A 147 -5.82 -7.05 -10.30
C TYR A 147 -5.03 -7.67 -11.46
N VAL A 148 -5.55 -7.48 -12.67
CA VAL A 148 -4.92 -7.85 -13.93
C VAL A 148 -5.01 -6.66 -14.89
N GLY A 149 -3.86 -6.16 -15.32
CA GLY A 149 -3.72 -5.12 -16.32
C GLY A 149 -2.96 -5.63 -17.54
N TYR A 150 -3.30 -5.15 -18.74
CA TYR A 150 -2.56 -5.43 -19.96
C TYR A 150 -2.27 -4.12 -20.71
N THR A 151 -0.99 -3.83 -20.92
CA THR A 151 -0.56 -2.58 -21.55
C THR A 151 -0.50 -2.74 -23.07
N ILE A 152 -1.37 -2.03 -23.78
CA ILE A 152 -1.36 -1.96 -25.25
C ILE A 152 -0.51 -0.75 -25.66
N SER A 153 0.61 -0.99 -26.35
CA SER A 153 1.42 0.09 -26.94
C SER A 153 1.46 -0.04 -28.47
N SER A 154 1.17 1.07 -29.16
CA SER A 154 1.29 1.17 -30.63
C SER A 154 2.70 1.64 -30.99
N ILE A 155 3.34 0.95 -31.95
CA ILE A 155 4.57 1.42 -32.57
C ILE A 155 4.18 2.51 -33.57
N ARG A 156 4.45 3.78 -33.24
CA ARG A 156 4.57 4.80 -34.31
C ARG A 156 5.83 4.47 -35.10
N THR A 157 5.67 3.77 -36.22
CA THR A 157 6.69 3.78 -37.27
C THR A 157 6.79 5.22 -37.78
N LYS A 158 7.92 5.88 -37.54
CA LYS A 158 8.24 7.11 -38.29
C LYS A 158 8.33 6.71 -39.76
N SER A 159 7.45 7.28 -40.59
CA SER A 159 7.59 7.32 -42.05
C SER A 159 8.71 8.27 -42.43
#